data_AF-A0A932LAP0-F1
#
_entry.id   AF-A0A932LAP0-F1
#
_cell.length_a   1.000
_cell.length_b   1.000
_cell.length_c   1.000
_cell.angle_alpha   90.00
_cell.angle_beta   90.00
_cell.angle_gamma   90.00
#
_symmetry.space_group_name_H-M   'P 1'
#
loop_
_entity.id
_entity.type
_entity.pdbx_description
1 polymer ?
#
loop_
_entity_poly.entity_id
_entity_poly.type
_entity_poly.pdbx_seq_one_letter_code
_entity_poly.pdbx_strand_id
1 'polypeptide(L)'
;MALKGHDLVIRGDDQDNKFSIAGSGDSFIIARLDETTTINGRTDPPVTIIGVTGGVFIKTKRGSDEVQILGGTSIQRALEIHAGFGDDILRLNGQMGSPITVGGELNIHASLGNDRVEAGWLSVGGKATIDTSDGTDTVLLGGGSSFGKDLS
;
A
#
# COMPACT_ATOMS: atom_id res chain seq x y z
N MET A 1 -19.80 -2.62 0.29
CA MET A 1 -19.94 -2.28 -1.15
C MET A 1 -19.14 -3.31 -1.93
N ALA A 2 -19.72 -3.96 -2.94
CA ALA A 2 -19.04 -4.97 -3.75
C ALA A 2 -18.63 -4.37 -5.10
N LEU A 3 -17.34 -4.40 -5.42
CA LEU A 3 -16.74 -3.79 -6.61
C LEU A 3 -16.43 -4.85 -7.69
N LYS A 4 -17.40 -5.65 -8.12
CA LYS A 4 -17.12 -6.75 -9.07
C LYS A 4 -16.58 -6.19 -10.39
N GLY A 5 -15.32 -6.50 -10.72
CA GLY A 5 -14.68 -6.04 -11.97
C GLY A 5 -13.88 -4.75 -11.87
N HIS A 6 -13.73 -4.16 -10.68
CA HIS A 6 -13.07 -2.86 -10.51
C HIS A 6 -11.85 -2.92 -9.59
N ASP A 7 -10.96 -1.96 -9.81
CA ASP A 7 -9.82 -1.69 -8.95
C ASP A 7 -10.27 -1.20 -7.57
N LEU A 8 -9.50 -1.51 -6.53
CA LEU A 8 -9.62 -0.84 -5.24
C LEU A 8 -8.86 0.47 -5.33
N VAL A 9 -9.56 1.59 -5.21
CA VAL A 9 -8.94 2.92 -5.17
C VAL A 9 -9.16 3.54 -3.80
N ILE A 10 -8.07 3.90 -3.13
CA ILE A 10 -8.07 4.59 -1.84
C ILE A 10 -7.46 5.97 -2.06
N ARG A 11 -8.19 7.01 -1.65
CA ARG A 11 -7.77 8.40 -1.80
C ARG A 11 -7.75 9.10 -0.46
N GLY A 12 -6.62 9.71 -0.17
CA GLY A 12 -6.40 10.63 0.92
C GLY A 12 -6.87 12.04 0.65
N ASP A 13 -6.68 12.88 1.65
CA ASP A 13 -6.93 14.32 1.63
C ASP A 13 -5.63 15.10 1.81
N ASP A 14 -5.69 16.38 2.18
CA ASP A 14 -4.47 17.20 2.32
C ASP A 14 -3.95 17.19 3.78
N GLN A 15 -4.36 16.20 4.58
CA GLN A 15 -3.95 15.99 5.97
C GLN A 15 -3.28 14.61 6.10
N ASP A 16 -2.57 14.40 7.22
CA ASP A 16 -2.01 13.08 7.56
C ASP A 16 -3.07 11.97 7.42
N ASN A 17 -2.77 10.96 6.63
CA ASN A 17 -3.60 9.78 6.42
C ASN A 17 -2.87 8.52 6.88
N LYS A 18 -3.40 7.87 7.92
CA LYS A 18 -2.80 6.70 8.55
C LYS A 18 -3.75 5.53 8.52
N PHE A 19 -3.44 4.50 7.72
CA PHE A 19 -4.29 3.33 7.57
C PHE A 19 -3.53 2.07 7.19
N SER A 20 -4.20 0.95 7.40
CA SER A 20 -3.74 -0.39 7.03
C SER A 20 -4.70 -1.07 6.07
N ILE A 21 -4.16 -1.97 5.26
CA ILE A 21 -4.90 -2.85 4.36
C ILE A 21 -4.50 -4.29 4.66
N ALA A 22 -5.51 -5.14 4.86
CA ALA A 22 -5.37 -6.59 4.90
C ALA A 22 -6.41 -7.23 3.99
N GLY A 23 -6.06 -8.26 3.22
CA GLY A 23 -7.06 -8.90 2.37
C GLY A 23 -6.51 -9.95 1.42
N SER A 24 -7.32 -10.93 1.07
CA SER A 24 -6.93 -11.95 0.11
C SER A 24 -8.06 -12.25 -0.86
N GLY A 25 -7.69 -12.71 -2.05
CA GLY A 25 -8.65 -12.94 -3.13
C GLY A 25 -9.26 -11.63 -3.61
N ASP A 26 -10.56 -11.48 -3.43
CA ASP A 26 -11.33 -10.31 -3.85
C ASP A 26 -11.83 -9.44 -2.68
N SER A 27 -11.39 -9.72 -1.46
CA SER A 27 -11.85 -9.05 -0.24
C SER A 27 -10.71 -8.36 0.50
N PHE A 28 -10.88 -7.07 0.78
CA PHE A 28 -9.94 -6.23 1.51
C PHE A 28 -10.62 -5.51 2.67
N ILE A 29 -9.92 -5.42 3.78
CA ILE A 29 -10.28 -4.65 4.97
C ILE A 29 -9.31 -3.48 5.04
N ILE A 30 -9.86 -2.27 5.13
CA ILE A 30 -9.10 -1.04 5.33
C ILE A 30 -9.43 -0.49 6.71
N ALA A 31 -8.42 -0.29 7.55
CA ALA A 31 -8.59 0.19 8.91
C ALA A 31 -7.70 1.42 9.16
N ARG A 32 -8.24 2.47 9.80
CA ARG A 32 -7.42 3.61 10.23
C ARG A 32 -6.44 3.19 11.34
N LEU A 33 -5.30 3.88 11.38
CA LEU A 33 -4.27 3.71 12.40
C LEU A 33 -4.27 4.87 13.43
N ASP A 34 -5.12 5.86 13.23
CA ASP A 34 -5.29 7.02 14.10
C ASP A 34 -6.79 7.34 14.34
N GLU A 35 -7.08 8.50 14.94
CA GLU A 35 -8.45 8.96 15.20
C GLU A 35 -9.00 9.90 14.13
N THR A 36 -8.16 10.39 13.23
CA THR A 36 -8.46 11.48 12.29
C THR A 36 -8.69 11.01 10.86
N THR A 37 -8.05 9.90 10.45
CA THR A 37 -8.13 9.38 9.10
C THR A 37 -9.54 8.87 8.80
N THR A 38 -10.09 9.35 7.69
CA THR A 38 -11.34 8.81 7.11
C THR A 38 -11.03 7.92 5.92
N ILE A 39 -11.79 6.84 5.76
CA ILE A 39 -11.61 5.94 4.60
C ILE A 39 -12.72 6.23 3.61
N ASN A 40 -12.39 6.92 2.51
CA ASN A 40 -13.36 7.42 1.54
C ASN A 40 -14.49 8.24 2.20
N GLY A 41 -14.14 9.12 3.15
CA GLY A 41 -15.07 9.96 3.90
C GLY A 41 -15.81 9.27 5.05
N ARG A 42 -15.54 7.97 5.30
CA ARG A 42 -16.11 7.26 6.46
C ARG A 42 -15.29 7.49 7.72
N THR A 43 -15.99 7.86 8.79
CA THR A 43 -15.43 8.06 10.14
C THR A 43 -15.52 6.81 11.02
N ASP A 44 -16.14 5.73 10.52
CA ASP A 44 -16.36 4.46 11.22
C ASP A 44 -15.61 3.24 10.60
N PRO A 45 -14.31 3.34 10.25
CA PRO A 45 -13.54 2.16 9.84
C PRO A 45 -13.41 1.14 11.00
N PRO A 46 -13.19 -0.15 10.71
CA PRO A 46 -12.73 -0.69 9.42
C PRO A 46 -13.82 -0.82 8.36
N VAL A 47 -13.40 -0.71 7.09
CA VAL A 47 -14.27 -0.88 5.92
C VAL A 47 -13.87 -2.14 5.17
N THR A 48 -14.83 -3.05 4.96
CA THR A 48 -14.65 -4.22 4.08
C THR A 48 -15.13 -3.91 2.67
N ILE A 49 -14.24 -4.12 1.70
CA ILE A 49 -14.50 -4.04 0.27
C ILE A 49 -14.36 -5.44 -0.30
N ILE A 50 -15.38 -5.90 -1.01
CA ILE A 50 -15.41 -7.25 -1.63
C ILE A 50 -15.55 -7.14 -3.15
N GLY A 51 -15.20 -8.20 -3.88
CA GLY A 51 -15.27 -8.25 -5.34
C GLY A 51 -14.14 -7.55 -6.09
N VAL A 52 -13.06 -7.15 -5.41
CA VAL A 52 -11.89 -6.51 -6.03
C VAL A 52 -11.14 -7.53 -6.89
N THR A 53 -11.31 -7.44 -8.20
CA THR A 53 -10.59 -8.28 -9.18
C THR A 53 -9.51 -7.50 -9.95
N GLY A 54 -9.43 -6.20 -9.71
CA GLY A 54 -8.48 -5.27 -10.30
C GLY A 54 -7.17 -5.14 -9.53
N GLY A 55 -6.46 -4.04 -9.76
CA GLY A 55 -5.34 -3.61 -8.92
C GLY A 55 -5.80 -2.89 -7.65
N VAL A 56 -4.83 -2.57 -6.80
CA VAL A 56 -5.01 -1.71 -5.62
C VAL A 56 -4.20 -0.43 -5.84
N PHE A 57 -4.87 0.71 -5.81
CA PHE A 57 -4.29 2.02 -6.07
C PHE A 57 -4.52 2.93 -4.86
N ILE A 58 -3.44 3.42 -4.28
CA ILE A 58 -3.43 4.25 -3.09
C ILE A 58 -2.83 5.60 -3.45
N LYS A 59 -3.51 6.70 -3.09
CA LYS A 59 -3.03 8.07 -3.30
C LYS A 59 -3.34 8.94 -2.09
N THR A 60 -2.34 9.34 -1.29
CA THR A 60 -2.58 10.06 -0.03
C THR A 60 -2.51 11.59 -0.16
N LYS A 61 -1.83 12.12 -1.18
CA LYS A 61 -1.74 13.55 -1.59
C LYS A 61 -0.83 14.44 -0.75
N ARG A 62 -1.16 14.83 0.47
CA ARG A 62 -0.32 15.72 1.31
C ARG A 62 -0.46 15.34 2.78
N GLY A 63 0.51 15.71 3.58
CA GLY A 63 0.58 15.36 5.00
C GLY A 63 1.67 14.34 5.23
N SER A 64 1.94 14.00 6.48
CA SER A 64 2.82 12.88 6.83
C SER A 64 1.99 11.62 6.96
N ASP A 65 1.94 10.86 5.87
CA ASP A 65 1.08 9.70 5.70
C ASP A 65 1.70 8.42 6.24
N GLU A 66 0.85 7.48 6.65
CA GLU A 66 1.27 6.13 7.01
C GLU A 66 0.39 5.08 6.35
N VAL A 67 0.96 4.35 5.41
CA VAL A 67 0.27 3.27 4.68
C VAL A 67 0.90 1.93 5.05
N GLN A 68 0.10 1.03 5.62
CA GLN A 68 0.54 -0.33 5.94
C GLN A 68 -0.21 -1.39 5.12
N ILE A 69 0.50 -2.23 4.39
CA ILE A 69 -0.03 -3.48 3.83
C ILE A 69 0.39 -4.62 4.77
N LEU A 70 -0.58 -5.37 5.30
CA LEU A 70 -0.34 -6.39 6.31
C LEU A 70 -0.05 -7.78 5.69
N GLY A 71 0.70 -8.61 6.41
CA GLY A 71 1.02 -9.98 6.00
C GLY A 71 -0.21 -10.83 5.68
N GLY A 72 -0.06 -11.73 4.70
CA GLY A 72 -1.15 -12.54 4.15
C GLY A 72 -2.00 -11.79 3.13
N THR A 73 -1.70 -10.51 2.86
CA THR A 73 -2.37 -9.75 1.82
C THR A 73 -2.01 -10.29 0.43
N SER A 74 -3.01 -10.57 -0.39
CA SER A 74 -2.83 -11.07 -1.76
C SER A 74 -3.57 -10.17 -2.74
N ILE A 75 -2.82 -9.47 -3.58
CA ILE A 75 -3.30 -8.59 -4.63
C ILE A 75 -3.06 -9.29 -5.96
N GLN A 76 -4.12 -9.61 -6.70
CA GLN A 76 -4.03 -10.41 -7.91
C GLN A 76 -3.33 -9.69 -9.07
N ARG A 77 -3.47 -8.36 -9.13
CA ARG A 77 -2.91 -7.52 -10.21
C ARG A 77 -1.85 -6.57 -9.64
N ALA A 78 -1.88 -5.31 -10.04
CA ALA A 78 -0.91 -4.31 -9.62
C ALA A 78 -1.22 -3.77 -8.22
N LEU A 79 -0.18 -3.42 -7.47
CA LEU A 79 -0.23 -2.55 -6.32
C LEU A 79 0.51 -1.25 -6.65
N GLU A 80 -0.19 -0.12 -6.54
CA GLU A 80 0.37 1.19 -6.80
C GLU A 80 0.12 2.11 -5.61
N ILE A 81 1.18 2.71 -5.08
CA ILE A 81 1.14 3.62 -3.93
C ILE A 81 1.80 4.94 -4.34
N HIS A 82 1.03 6.02 -4.26
CA HIS A 82 1.52 7.40 -4.42
C HIS A 82 1.36 8.10 -3.09
N ALA A 83 2.46 8.15 -2.35
CA ALA A 83 2.61 9.04 -1.22
C ALA A 83 2.73 10.48 -1.72
N GLY A 84 2.39 11.40 -0.84
CA GLY A 84 2.06 12.77 -1.17
C GLY A 84 3.26 13.69 -1.06
N PHE A 85 2.97 14.95 -0.74
CA PHE A 85 3.99 15.81 -0.13
C PHE A 85 3.98 15.62 1.38
N GLY A 86 5.14 15.41 1.99
CA GLY A 86 5.31 15.26 3.43
C GLY A 86 6.27 14.13 3.75
N ASP A 87 6.62 13.95 5.02
CA ASP A 87 7.48 12.84 5.43
C ASP A 87 6.60 11.58 5.59
N ASP A 88 6.64 10.69 4.59
CA ASP A 88 5.71 9.56 4.48
C ASP A 88 6.33 8.23 4.92
N ILE A 89 5.48 7.34 5.44
CA ILE A 89 5.88 5.99 5.85
C ILE A 89 5.04 4.93 5.15
N LEU A 90 5.69 4.15 4.28
CA LEU A 90 5.06 3.10 3.49
C LEU A 90 5.62 1.74 3.92
N ARG A 91 4.75 0.87 4.45
CA ARG A 91 5.15 -0.42 5.00
C ARG A 91 4.44 -1.59 4.34
N LEU A 92 5.20 -2.49 3.75
CA LEU A 92 4.76 -3.81 3.29
C LEU A 92 5.21 -4.85 4.32
N ASN A 93 4.38 -5.03 5.35
CA ASN A 93 4.66 -5.81 6.56
C ASN A 93 4.29 -7.30 6.38
N GLY A 94 4.87 -7.95 5.37
CA GLY A 94 4.79 -9.39 5.24
C GLY A 94 5.51 -10.10 6.40
N GLN A 95 5.15 -11.36 6.63
CA GLN A 95 5.80 -12.20 7.64
C GLN A 95 6.15 -13.58 7.09
N MET A 96 7.12 -14.25 7.73
CA MET A 96 7.43 -15.65 7.43
C MET A 96 6.17 -16.51 7.61
N GLY A 97 5.75 -17.21 6.55
CA GLY A 97 4.52 -18.02 6.54
C GLY A 97 3.25 -17.25 6.18
N SER A 98 3.30 -15.92 6.12
CA SER A 98 2.20 -15.06 5.67
C SER A 98 2.75 -13.89 4.84
N PRO A 99 3.36 -14.16 3.67
CA PRO A 99 3.94 -13.13 2.84
C PRO A 99 2.85 -12.22 2.25
N ILE A 100 3.24 -11.01 1.85
CA ILE A 100 2.42 -10.21 0.95
C ILE A 100 2.69 -10.68 -0.47
N THR A 101 1.64 -10.87 -1.27
CA THR A 101 1.78 -11.27 -2.67
C THR A 101 1.14 -10.24 -3.58
N VAL A 102 1.89 -9.75 -4.57
CA VAL A 102 1.42 -8.90 -5.66
C VAL A 102 1.62 -9.67 -6.96
N GLY A 103 0.53 -10.12 -7.58
CA GLY A 103 0.61 -10.96 -8.78
C GLY A 103 1.12 -10.20 -10.02
N GLY A 104 0.90 -8.88 -10.06
CA GLY A 104 1.37 -7.99 -11.12
C GLY A 104 2.55 -7.12 -10.69
N GLU A 105 2.52 -5.86 -11.11
CA GLU A 105 3.55 -4.86 -10.82
C GLU A 105 3.35 -4.24 -9.43
N LEU A 106 4.47 -3.88 -8.80
CA LEU A 106 4.50 -3.04 -7.62
C LEU A 106 5.13 -1.70 -8.01
N ASN A 107 4.40 -0.60 -7.81
CA ASN A 107 4.92 0.74 -8.04
C ASN A 107 4.71 1.58 -6.77
N ILE A 108 5.79 2.06 -6.18
CA ILE A 108 5.77 2.96 -5.03
C ILE A 108 6.41 4.28 -5.46
N HIS A 109 5.68 5.37 -5.27
CA HIS A 109 6.15 6.73 -5.43
C HIS A 109 5.98 7.45 -4.10
N ALA A 110 7.08 7.75 -3.40
CA ALA A 110 7.03 8.46 -2.11
C ALA A 110 6.99 10.00 -2.29
N SER A 111 7.49 10.50 -3.42
CA SER A 111 7.42 11.91 -3.85
C SER A 111 8.33 12.87 -3.05
N LEU A 112 7.84 13.97 -2.45
CA LEU A 112 8.73 14.95 -1.81
C LEU A 112 8.59 14.84 -0.30
N GLY A 113 9.70 14.71 0.41
CA GLY A 113 9.70 14.54 1.86
C GLY A 113 10.98 13.87 2.32
N ASN A 114 11.08 13.48 3.58
CA ASN A 114 12.04 12.48 4.01
C ASN A 114 11.28 11.17 4.25
N ASP A 115 11.29 10.30 3.25
CA ASP A 115 10.37 9.17 3.22
C ASP A 115 11.00 7.89 3.76
N ARG A 116 10.13 6.99 4.23
CA ARG A 116 10.53 5.64 4.66
C ARG A 116 9.70 4.58 3.97
N VAL A 117 10.35 3.77 3.15
CA VAL A 117 9.75 2.58 2.52
C VAL A 117 10.33 1.32 3.14
N GLU A 118 9.49 0.49 3.74
CA GLU A 118 9.88 -0.79 4.33
C GLU A 118 9.12 -1.93 3.64
N ALA A 119 9.84 -2.95 3.17
CA ALA A 119 9.23 -4.17 2.65
C ALA A 119 9.90 -5.43 3.21
N GLY A 120 9.08 -6.28 3.82
CA GLY A 120 9.50 -7.58 4.36
C GLY A 120 8.58 -8.68 3.86
N TRP A 121 9.13 -9.85 3.54
CA TRP A 121 8.38 -11.04 3.09
C TRP A 121 7.35 -10.71 2.00
N LEU A 122 7.80 -9.99 0.98
CA LEU A 122 7.01 -9.58 -0.16
C LEU A 122 7.35 -10.44 -1.39
N SER A 123 6.34 -10.88 -2.13
CA SER A 123 6.52 -11.51 -3.44
C SER A 123 5.81 -10.70 -4.52
N VAL A 124 6.56 -10.26 -5.52
CA VAL A 124 6.03 -9.50 -6.68
C VAL A 124 6.23 -10.35 -7.94
N GLY A 125 5.15 -10.66 -8.65
CA GLY A 125 5.20 -11.44 -9.89
C GLY A 125 5.70 -10.66 -11.10
N GLY A 126 5.48 -9.34 -11.11
CA GLY A 126 5.92 -8.41 -12.16
C GLY A 126 7.17 -7.61 -11.79
N LYS A 127 7.29 -6.44 -12.43
CA LYS A 127 8.30 -5.44 -12.09
C LYS A 127 7.96 -4.81 -10.73
N ALA A 128 8.98 -4.53 -9.93
CA ALA A 128 8.87 -3.66 -8.76
C ALA A 128 9.65 -2.36 -8.99
N THR A 129 9.02 -1.23 -8.69
CA THR A 129 9.65 0.09 -8.74
C THR A 129 9.39 0.82 -7.43
N ILE A 130 10.46 1.36 -6.84
CA ILE A 130 10.38 2.24 -5.66
C ILE A 130 11.11 3.54 -6.01
N ASP A 131 10.32 4.60 -6.16
CA ASP A 131 10.78 5.95 -6.46
C ASP A 131 10.53 6.83 -5.23
N THR A 132 11.60 7.16 -4.51
CA THR A 132 11.51 8.08 -3.36
C THR A 132 11.74 9.54 -3.74
N SER A 133 12.08 9.82 -5.01
CA SER A 133 12.21 11.18 -5.54
C SER A 133 13.13 12.10 -4.68
N ASP A 134 12.66 13.27 -4.24
CA ASP A 134 13.50 14.28 -3.57
C ASP A 134 13.35 14.16 -2.06
N GLY A 135 14.48 14.03 -1.36
CA GLY A 135 14.42 13.80 0.08
C GLY A 135 15.70 13.24 0.67
N THR A 136 15.74 13.11 2.00
CA THR A 136 16.63 12.16 2.67
C THR A 136 15.83 10.91 3.01
N ASP A 137 15.76 9.98 2.05
CA ASP A 137 14.89 8.82 2.15
C ASP A 137 15.59 7.59 2.69
N THR A 138 14.79 6.67 3.23
CA THR A 138 15.24 5.34 3.65
C THR A 138 14.39 4.28 2.98
N VAL A 139 15.04 3.41 2.20
CA VAL A 139 14.42 2.19 1.66
C VAL A 139 15.03 0.97 2.34
N LEU A 140 14.21 0.20 3.03
CA LEU A 140 14.58 -1.04 3.69
C LEU A 140 13.84 -2.22 3.04
N LEU A 141 14.59 -3.05 2.31
CA LEU A 141 14.08 -4.30 1.74
C LEU A 141 14.71 -5.48 2.47
N GLY A 142 13.88 -6.38 2.99
CA GLY A 142 14.35 -7.50 3.80
C GLY A 142 13.40 -8.67 3.88
N GLY A 143 13.66 -9.56 4.83
CA GLY A 143 12.76 -10.65 5.20
C GLY A 143 12.41 -11.59 4.04
N GLY A 144 13.36 -12.04 3.22
CA GLY A 144 13.08 -13.05 2.18
C GLY A 144 12.16 -12.58 1.05
N SER A 145 12.13 -11.28 0.75
CA SER A 145 11.37 -10.75 -0.39
C SER A 145 11.88 -11.28 -1.74
N SER A 146 10.98 -11.42 -2.71
CA SER A 146 11.25 -11.94 -4.06
C SER A 146 10.60 -11.08 -5.13
N PHE A 147 11.32 -10.85 -6.23
CA PHE A 147 10.88 -10.03 -7.35
C PHE A 147 11.01 -10.87 -8.63
N GLY A 148 9.89 -11.09 -9.33
CA GLY A 148 9.82 -12.00 -10.48
C GLY A 148 10.47 -11.44 -11.75
N LYS A 149 10.72 -10.13 -11.80
CA LYS A 149 11.45 -9.45 -12.86
C LYS A 149 12.46 -8.47 -12.25
N ASP A 150 12.45 -7.22 -12.70
CA ASP A 150 13.36 -6.19 -12.23
C ASP A 150 12.84 -5.54 -10.96
N LEU A 151 13.78 -5.18 -10.10
CA LEU A 151 13.60 -4.21 -9.02
C LEU A 151 14.41 -2.96 -9.42
N SER A 152 13.74 -1.82 -9.55
CA SER A 152 14.34 -0.54 -9.91
C SER A 152 14.06 0.54 -8.88
#